data_AF-A0A2G2D8A4-F1
#
_entry.id   AF-A0A2G2D8A4-F1
#
_cell.length_a   1.000
_cell.length_b   1.000
_cell.length_c   1.000
_cell.angle_alpha   90.00
_cell.angle_beta   90.00
_cell.angle_gamma   90.00
#
_symmetry.space_group_name_H-M   'P 1'
#
loop_
_entity.id
_entity.type
_entity.pdbx_description
1 polymer ?
#
loop_
_entity_poly.entity_id
_entity_poly.type
_entity_poly.pdbx_seq_one_letter_code
_entity_poly.pdbx_strand_id
1 'polypeptide(L)'
;LGNKEIAKMAAEQSAIRKRLEQLRRELNKGGKGEGNKLSPLIKQLAEQERDLVNKRLGNNMVKRQQDILTRLLESDKATRERGLDEKRESKSGKNENNGNLIRFDQYNKEKLKQIELLRSVDPAYRKYYKDRANEYFNRML
;
A
#
# COMPACT_ATOMS: atom_id res chain seq x y z
N LEU A 1 -1.31 15.09 44.05
CA LEU A 1 -0.38 13.97 43.80
C LEU A 1 0.69 13.98 44.87
N GLY A 2 0.72 12.97 45.72
CA GLY A 2 1.74 12.82 46.77
C GLY A 2 3.09 12.37 46.19
N ASN A 3 4.19 12.65 46.90
CA ASN A 3 5.55 12.28 46.47
C ASN A 3 5.69 10.77 46.16
N LYS A 4 4.98 9.91 46.91
CA LYS A 4 4.97 8.46 46.72
C LYS A 4 4.31 8.06 45.40
N GLU A 5 3.25 8.75 45.00
CA GLU A 5 2.52 8.47 43.74
C GLU A 5 3.35 8.89 42.53
N ILE A 6 4.02 10.05 42.61
CA ILE A 6 4.93 10.53 41.57
C ILE A 6 6.13 9.58 41.41
N ALA A 7 6.72 9.13 42.52
CA ALA A 7 7.81 8.16 42.48
C ALA A 7 7.38 6.83 41.87
N LYS A 8 6.19 6.32 42.21
CA LYS A 8 5.63 5.12 41.61
C LYS A 8 5.42 5.29 40.10
N MET A 9 4.83 6.41 39.69
CA MET A 9 4.59 6.72 38.27
C MET A 9 5.91 6.83 37.48
N ALA A 10 6.91 7.51 38.04
CA ALA A 10 8.23 7.60 37.42
C ALA A 10 8.90 6.22 37.28
N ALA A 11 8.78 5.35 38.30
CA ALA A 11 9.30 3.99 38.23
C ALA A 11 8.60 3.17 37.13
N GLU A 12 7.28 3.28 36.99
CA GLU A 12 6.51 2.63 35.93
C GLU A 12 6.95 3.13 34.53
N GLN A 13 7.08 4.45 34.36
CA GLN A 13 7.57 5.05 33.10
C GLN A 13 8.99 4.57 32.75
N SER A 14 9.87 4.48 33.76
CA SER A 14 11.23 3.96 33.59
C SER A 14 11.24 2.48 33.17
N ALA A 15 10.35 1.67 33.75
CA ALA A 15 10.21 0.26 33.38
C ALA A 15 9.72 0.10 31.93
N ILE A 16 8.74 0.91 31.51
CA ILE A 16 8.25 0.94 30.12
C ILE A 16 9.38 1.34 29.17
N ARG A 17 10.13 2.40 29.49
CA ARG A 17 11.27 2.86 28.68
C ARG A 17 12.32 1.76 28.49
N LYS A 18 12.70 1.06 29.57
CA LYS A 18 13.66 -0.05 29.52
C LYS A 18 13.17 -1.20 28.62
N ARG A 19 11.89 -1.56 28.70
CA ARG A 19 11.29 -2.59 27.83
C ARG A 19 11.29 -2.17 26.36
N LEU A 20 10.96 -0.92 26.06
CA LEU A 20 11.01 -0.39 24.70
C LEU A 20 12.43 -0.34 24.14
N GLU A 21 13.43 -0.03 24.98
CA GLU A 21 14.84 -0.10 24.59
C GLU A 21 15.30 -1.54 24.30
N GLN A 22 14.83 -2.52 25.07
CA GLN A 22 15.04 -3.95 24.80
C GLN A 22 14.41 -4.35 23.47
N LEU A 23 13.12 -4.03 23.28
CA LEU A 23 12.41 -4.30 22.03
C LEU A 23 13.08 -3.63 20.82
N ARG A 24 13.52 -2.38 20.96
CA ARG A 24 14.29 -1.69 19.92
C ARG A 24 15.54 -2.47 19.55
N ARG A 25 16.30 -2.95 20.54
CA ARG A 25 17.50 -3.76 20.30
C ARG A 25 17.15 -5.04 19.57
N GLU A 26 16.11 -5.75 20.00
CA GLU A 26 15.63 -6.99 19.36
C GLU A 26 15.22 -6.77 17.91
N LEU A 27 14.42 -5.73 17.63
CA LEU A 27 14.02 -5.36 16.27
C LEU A 27 15.20 -4.97 15.39
N ASN A 28 16.25 -4.36 15.97
CA ASN A 28 17.45 -3.98 15.24
C ASN A 28 18.43 -5.14 15.02
N LYS A 29 18.31 -6.28 15.73
CA LYS A 29 19.17 -7.46 15.52
C LYS A 29 19.09 -8.00 14.09
N GLY A 30 17.95 -7.82 13.41
CA GLY A 30 17.76 -8.21 12.01
C GLY A 30 18.42 -7.30 10.97
N GLY A 31 19.21 -6.30 11.37
CA GLY A 31 19.97 -5.42 10.48
C GLY A 31 19.16 -4.36 9.70
N LYS A 32 17.83 -4.49 9.64
CA LYS A 32 16.93 -3.58 8.91
C LYS A 32 16.64 -2.26 9.63
N GLY A 33 17.11 -2.08 10.87
CA GLY A 33 16.91 -0.85 11.64
C GLY A 33 15.44 -0.56 12.00
N GLU A 34 14.57 -1.58 11.98
CA GLU A 34 13.12 -1.42 12.20
C GLU A 34 12.78 -0.88 13.60
N GLY A 35 13.64 -1.16 14.58
CA GLY A 35 13.52 -0.63 15.94
C GLY A 35 13.75 0.88 16.02
N ASN A 36 14.36 1.51 15.02
CA ASN A 36 14.62 2.96 15.05
C ASN A 36 13.34 3.79 15.11
N LYS A 37 12.20 3.23 14.68
CA LYS A 37 10.87 3.83 14.81
C LYS A 37 10.45 4.05 16.27
N LEU A 38 11.00 3.26 17.21
CA LEU A 38 10.75 3.41 18.65
C LEU A 38 11.60 4.51 19.31
N SER A 39 12.66 5.00 18.65
CA SER A 39 13.56 6.01 19.24
C SER A 39 12.86 7.33 19.63
N PRO A 40 11.96 7.90 18.81
CA PRO A 40 11.20 9.09 19.19
C PRO A 40 10.33 8.86 20.44
N LEU A 41 9.68 7.69 20.52
CA LEU A 41 8.84 7.30 21.65
C LEU A 41 9.66 7.17 22.94
N ILE A 42 10.80 6.48 22.88
CA ILE A 42 11.74 6.35 24.02
C ILE A 42 12.20 7.72 24.50
N LYS A 43 12.49 8.65 23.58
CA LYS A 43 12.87 10.02 23.92
C LYS A 43 11.75 10.79 24.63
N GLN A 44 10.51 10.68 24.13
CA GLN A 44 9.35 11.32 24.76
C GLN A 44 9.08 10.77 26.17
N LEU A 45 9.19 9.45 26.36
CA LEU A 45 9.07 8.82 27.69
C LEU A 45 10.16 9.32 28.65
N ALA A 46 11.41 9.45 28.19
CA ALA A 46 12.50 9.96 29.02
C ALA A 46 12.29 11.43 29.42
N GLU A 47 11.76 12.25 28.52
CA GLU A 47 11.41 13.65 28.82
C GLU A 47 10.26 13.72 29.83
N GLN A 48 9.24 12.87 29.68
CA GLN A 48 8.13 12.79 30.62
C GLN A 48 8.56 12.29 32.01
N GLU A 49 9.45 11.31 32.08
CA GLU A 49 10.07 10.82 33.33
C GLU A 49 10.80 11.97 34.06
N ARG A 50 11.55 12.80 33.32
CA ARG A 50 12.22 13.99 33.89
C ARG A 50 11.24 15.03 34.38
N ASP A 51 10.20 15.34 33.61
CA ASP A 51 9.16 16.29 34.01
C ASP A 51 8.43 15.82 35.27
N LEU A 52 8.14 14.51 35.36
CA LEU A 52 7.54 13.87 36.54
C LEU A 52 8.41 14.00 37.79
N VAL A 53 9.70 13.64 37.71
CA VAL A 53 10.62 13.72 38.85
C VAL A 53 10.80 15.17 39.31
N ASN A 54 10.83 16.11 38.37
CA ASN A 54 10.90 17.54 38.67
C ASN A 54 9.56 18.16 39.07
N LYS A 55 8.49 17.35 39.21
CA LYS A 55 7.13 17.77 39.59
C LYS A 55 6.53 18.84 38.65
N ARG A 56 6.93 18.84 37.38
CA ARG A 56 6.43 19.74 36.32
C ARG A 56 5.16 19.17 35.70
N LEU A 57 4.11 19.09 36.51
CA LEU A 57 2.80 18.54 36.14
C LEU A 57 1.94 19.62 35.43
N GLY A 58 2.34 20.02 34.23
CA GLY A 58 1.60 21.00 33.42
C GLY A 58 0.72 20.35 32.33
N ASN A 59 -0.11 21.16 31.66
CA ASN A 59 -0.96 20.73 30.54
C ASN A 59 -0.18 20.00 29.42
N ASN A 60 1.10 20.36 29.25
CA ASN A 60 1.99 19.71 28.29
C ASN A 60 2.20 18.22 28.59
N MET A 61 2.14 17.79 29.86
CA MET A 61 2.31 16.39 30.24
C MET A 61 1.17 15.50 29.75
N VAL A 62 -0.08 15.96 29.86
CA VAL A 62 -1.25 15.21 29.39
C VAL A 62 -1.19 15.04 27.88
N LYS A 63 -0.88 16.11 27.16
CA LYS A 63 -0.71 16.06 25.70
C LYS A 63 0.41 15.09 25.29
N ARG A 64 1.55 15.15 25.98
CA ARG A 64 2.68 14.23 25.75
C ARG A 64 2.30 12.78 26.02
N GLN A 65 1.54 12.51 27.08
CA GLN A 65 1.04 11.17 27.39
C GLN A 65 0.08 10.65 26.31
N GLN A 66 -0.75 11.51 25.73
CA GLN A 66 -1.60 11.17 24.58
C GLN A 66 -0.74 10.85 23.34
N ASP A 67 0.27 11.67 23.03
CA ASP A 67 1.18 11.42 21.91
C ASP A 67 1.93 10.09 22.07
N ILE A 68 2.39 9.77 23.28
CA ILE A 68 3.05 8.50 23.62
C ILE A 68 2.09 7.34 23.40
N LEU A 69 0.85 7.45 23.86
CA LEU A 69 -0.18 6.42 23.67
C LEU A 69 -0.46 6.18 22.18
N THR A 70 -0.64 7.25 21.40
CA THR A 70 -0.87 7.16 19.96
C THR A 70 0.28 6.44 19.26
N ARG A 71 1.53 6.82 19.54
CA ARG A 71 2.72 6.17 18.95
C ARG A 71 2.88 4.72 19.37
N LEU A 72 2.50 4.36 20.61
CA LEU A 72 2.49 2.98 21.08
C LEU A 72 1.48 2.14 20.28
N LEU A 73 0.27 2.67 20.07
CA LEU A 73 -0.77 2.01 19.29
C LEU A 73 -0.38 1.85 17.82
N GLU A 74 0.22 2.87 17.21
CA GLU A 74 0.78 2.80 15.85
C GLU A 74 1.87 1.73 15.76
N SER A 75 2.74 1.64 16.77
CA SER A 75 3.81 0.64 16.82
C SER A 75 3.27 -0.79 16.97
N ASP A 76 2.21 -1.00 17.75
CA ASP A 76 1.53 -2.30 17.87
C ASP A 76 0.90 -2.69 16.52
N LYS A 77 0.17 -1.77 15.89
CA LYS A 77 -0.45 -1.98 14.59
C LYS A 77 0.59 -2.37 13.53
N ALA A 78 1.69 -1.63 13.44
CA ALA A 78 2.79 -1.93 12.50
C ALA A 78 3.48 -3.28 12.77
N THR A 79 3.43 -3.77 14.01
CA THR A 79 3.97 -5.10 14.37
C THR A 79 3.00 -6.20 13.95
N ARG A 80 1.69 -5.98 14.12
CA ARG A 80 0.65 -6.91 13.64
C ARG A 80 0.63 -7.03 12.12
N GLU A 81 0.69 -5.90 11.42
CA GLU A 81 0.71 -5.86 9.95
C GLU A 81 1.92 -6.63 9.39
N ARG A 82 3.13 -6.43 9.95
CA ARG A 82 4.29 -7.25 9.58
C ARG A 82 4.07 -8.74 9.79
N GLY A 83 3.48 -9.13 10.93
CA GLY A 83 3.17 -10.55 11.20
C GLY A 83 2.12 -11.14 10.25
N LEU A 84 1.29 -10.31 9.62
CA LEU A 84 0.37 -10.72 8.54
C LEU A 84 1.08 -10.77 7.19
N ASP A 85 1.93 -9.79 6.86
CA ASP A 85 2.73 -9.79 5.62
C ASP A 85 3.69 -11.00 5.55
N GLU A 86 4.31 -11.38 6.67
CA GLU A 86 5.16 -12.58 6.74
C GLU A 86 4.35 -13.87 6.51
N LYS A 87 3.05 -13.87 6.82
CA LYS A 87 2.11 -14.95 6.45
C LYS A 87 1.70 -14.81 4.97
N ARG A 88 2.69 -14.93 4.07
CA ARG A 88 2.59 -15.10 2.61
C ARG A 88 1.32 -14.55 1.93
N GLU A 89 1.47 -13.49 1.16
CA GLU A 89 0.67 -13.32 -0.05
C GLU A 89 1.00 -14.46 -1.04
N SER A 90 0.09 -15.42 -1.19
CA SER A 90 0.14 -16.35 -2.33
C SER A 90 -0.25 -15.57 -3.58
N LYS A 91 0.73 -15.11 -4.36
CA LYS A 91 0.44 -14.58 -5.70
C LYS A 91 -0.03 -15.74 -6.57
N SER A 92 -1.34 -15.85 -6.81
CA SER A 92 -1.85 -16.73 -7.87
C SER A 92 -1.12 -16.39 -9.17
N GLY A 93 -0.66 -17.42 -9.89
CA GLY A 93 0.05 -17.24 -11.15
C GLY A 93 -0.78 -16.36 -12.10
N LYS A 94 -0.18 -15.30 -12.63
CA LYS A 94 -0.81 -14.52 -13.70
C LYS A 94 -0.90 -15.42 -14.92
N ASN A 95 -2.12 -15.75 -15.33
CA ASN A 95 -2.36 -16.41 -16.61
C ASN A 95 -2.20 -15.34 -17.69
N GLU A 96 -0.98 -15.14 -18.18
CA GLU A 96 -0.75 -14.30 -19.35
C GLU A 96 -1.36 -15.00 -20.56
N ASN A 97 -2.51 -14.51 -21.00
CA ASN A 97 -3.15 -14.99 -22.21
C ASN A 97 -2.36 -14.47 -23.42
N ASN A 98 -1.27 -15.16 -23.76
CA ASN A 98 -0.51 -14.98 -25.00
C ASN A 98 -1.28 -15.54 -26.20
N GLY A 99 -2.56 -15.20 -26.32
CA GLY A 99 -3.39 -15.49 -27.48
C GLY A 99 -2.80 -14.80 -28.70
N ASN A 100 -2.78 -15.51 -29.83
CA ASN A 100 -2.03 -15.13 -31.03
C ASN A 100 -2.53 -13.80 -31.64
N LEU A 101 -1.97 -12.66 -31.20
CA LEU A 101 -2.29 -11.31 -31.71
C LEU A 101 -2.03 -11.17 -33.23
N ILE A 102 -1.10 -11.96 -33.77
CA ILE A 102 -0.69 -11.93 -35.18
C ILE A 102 -1.88 -12.21 -36.10
N ARG A 103 -2.79 -13.10 -35.70
CA ARG A 103 -3.95 -13.46 -36.54
C ARG A 103 -4.98 -12.33 -36.63
N PHE A 104 -5.13 -11.55 -35.56
CA PHE A 104 -6.06 -10.43 -35.51
C PHE A 104 -5.55 -9.25 -36.36
N ASP A 105 -4.24 -8.99 -36.32
CA ASP A 105 -3.61 -7.96 -37.13
C ASP A 105 -3.68 -8.27 -38.64
N GLN A 106 -3.50 -9.54 -39.02
CA GLN A 106 -3.65 -9.98 -40.40
C GLN A 106 -5.09 -9.81 -40.90
N TYR A 107 -6.08 -10.25 -40.11
CA TYR A 107 -7.50 -10.09 -40.46
C TYR A 107 -7.88 -8.61 -40.65
N ASN A 108 -7.42 -7.73 -39.76
CA ASN A 108 -7.68 -6.29 -39.86
C ASN A 108 -7.04 -5.67 -41.10
N LYS A 109 -5.80 -6.07 -41.44
CA LYS A 109 -5.12 -5.60 -42.66
C LYS A 109 -5.85 -6.03 -43.93
N GLU A 110 -6.35 -7.27 -43.99
CA GLU A 110 -7.12 -7.73 -45.15
C GLU A 110 -8.46 -7.01 -45.27
N LYS A 111 -9.17 -6.80 -44.14
CA LYS A 111 -10.42 -6.00 -44.13
C LYS A 111 -10.19 -4.57 -44.59
N LEU A 112 -9.12 -3.92 -44.14
CA LEU A 112 -8.77 -2.56 -44.57
C LEU A 112 -8.49 -2.49 -46.07
N LYS A 113 -7.71 -3.43 -46.62
CA LYS A 113 -7.46 -3.52 -48.07
C LYS A 113 -8.75 -3.70 -48.88
N GLN A 114 -9.67 -4.54 -48.39
CA GLN A 114 -10.98 -4.72 -49.05
C GLN A 114 -11.79 -3.42 -49.06
N ILE A 115 -11.79 -2.66 -47.96
CA ILE A 115 -12.48 -1.38 -47.86
C ILE A 115 -11.83 -0.33 -48.78
N GLU A 116 -10.50 -0.25 -48.81
CA GLU A 116 -9.78 0.67 -49.69
C GLU A 116 -10.07 0.40 -51.16
N LEU A 117 -10.08 -0.87 -51.57
CA LEU A 117 -10.45 -1.28 -52.93
C LEU A 117 -11.87 -0.82 -53.29
N LEU A 118 -12.84 -0.99 -52.39
CA LEU A 118 -14.22 -0.52 -52.59
C LEU A 118 -14.33 1.01 -52.65
N ARG A 119 -13.39 1.74 -52.05
CA ARG A 119 -13.34 3.21 -52.08
C ARG A 119 -12.64 3.76 -53.32
N SER A 120 -11.73 3.00 -53.94
CA SER A 120 -10.99 3.41 -55.14
C SER A 120 -11.74 3.15 -56.45
N VAL A 121 -12.91 2.45 -56.42
CA VAL A 121 -13.73 2.25 -57.62
C VAL A 121 -14.61 3.48 -57.87
N ASP A 122 -14.57 3.97 -59.11
CA ASP A 122 -15.26 5.13 -59.66
C ASP A 122 -16.73 5.28 -59.18
N PRO A 123 -17.23 6.48 -58.78
CA PRO A 123 -18.54 6.65 -58.13
C PRO A 123 -19.75 6.08 -58.88
N ALA A 124 -19.67 5.90 -60.21
CA ALA A 124 -20.72 5.27 -61.02
C ALA A 124 -20.90 3.77 -60.70
N TYR A 125 -19.82 3.07 -60.37
CA TYR A 125 -19.84 1.63 -60.04
C TYR A 125 -20.22 1.36 -58.58
N ARG A 126 -20.19 2.39 -57.74
CA ARG A 126 -20.37 2.29 -56.28
C ARG A 126 -21.78 1.88 -55.86
N LYS A 127 -22.82 2.12 -56.69
CA LYS A 127 -24.20 1.70 -56.37
C LYS A 127 -24.45 0.24 -56.79
N TYR A 128 -24.16 -0.10 -58.05
CA TYR A 128 -24.36 -1.45 -58.60
C TYR A 128 -23.63 -2.54 -57.79
N TYR A 129 -22.35 -2.33 -57.46
CA TYR A 129 -21.59 -3.34 -56.71
C TYR A 129 -21.94 -3.38 -55.23
N LYS A 130 -22.41 -2.28 -54.64
CA LYS A 130 -22.87 -2.24 -53.24
C LYS A 130 -24.17 -3.03 -53.07
N ASP A 131 -25.08 -2.93 -54.04
CA ASP A 131 -26.34 -3.68 -54.02
C ASP A 131 -26.09 -5.19 -54.18
N ARG A 132 -25.20 -5.59 -55.11
CA ARG A 132 -24.77 -7.00 -55.29
C ARG A 132 -24.04 -7.57 -54.07
N ALA A 133 -23.17 -6.79 -53.43
CA ALA A 133 -22.46 -7.24 -52.24
C ALA A 133 -23.42 -7.46 -51.06
N ASN A 134 -24.37 -6.55 -50.84
CA ASN A 134 -25.41 -6.72 -49.82
C ASN A 134 -26.28 -7.97 -50.07
N GLU A 135 -26.65 -8.23 -51.33
CA GLU A 135 -27.38 -9.45 -51.72
C GLU A 135 -26.60 -10.73 -51.37
N TYR A 136 -25.31 -10.76 -51.66
CA TYR A 136 -24.45 -11.92 -51.40
C TYR A 136 -24.29 -12.18 -49.89
N PHE A 137 -24.07 -11.13 -49.10
CA PHE A 137 -23.91 -11.26 -47.64
C PHE A 137 -25.23 -11.61 -46.92
N ASN A 138 -26.38 -11.15 -47.42
CA ASN A 138 -27.69 -11.53 -46.88
C ASN A 138 -28.10 -12.97 -47.22
N ARG A 139 -27.42 -13.63 -48.16
CA ARG A 139 -27.70 -15.02 -48.57
C ARG A 139 -26.83 -16.06 -47.84
N MET A 140 -25.75 -15.62 -47.20
CA MET A 140 -24.82 -16.46 -46.44
C MET A 140 -24.99 -16.36 -44.91
N LEU A 141 -26.06 -15.69 -44.47
CA LEU A 141 -26.63 -15.76 -43.12
C LEU A 141 -27.96 -16.51 -43.18
#